data_AF-A0A7J4LMK9-F1
#
_entry.id   AF-A0A7J4LMK9-F1
#
_cell.length_a   1.000
_cell.length_b   1.000
_cell.length_c   1.000
_cell.angle_alpha   90.00
_cell.angle_beta   90.00
_cell.angle_gamma   90.00
#
_symmetry.space_group_name_H-M   'P 1'
#
loop_
_entity.id
_entity.type
_entity.pdbx_description
1 polymer ?
#
loop_
_entity_poly.entity_id
_entity_poly.type
_entity_poly.pdbx_seq_one_letter_code
_entity_poly.pdbx_strand_id
1 'polypeptide(L)' 'MQKHGDKKENGNRSIVDQKCPTCGCWMKSRQVKSERGICTITYSCPDCGLTYSADG' A
#
# COMPACT_ATOMS: atom_id res chain seq x y z
N MET A 1 -16.08 -26.08 10.35
CA MET A 1 -14.86 -25.25 10.19
C MET A 1 -15.17 -24.19 9.13
N GLN A 2 -15.62 -22.99 9.51
CA GLN A 2 -16.00 -21.94 8.54
C GLN A 2 -15.15 -20.69 8.78
N LYS A 3 -14.54 -20.19 7.70
CA LYS A 3 -13.48 -19.18 7.71
C LYS A 3 -14.04 -17.80 7.36
N HIS A 4 -13.69 -16.84 8.21
CA HIS A 4 -13.38 -15.43 7.94
C HIS A 4 -14.25 -14.62 6.95
N GLY A 5 -15.09 -13.75 7.52
CA GLY A 5 -14.87 -12.29 7.47
C GLY A 5 -15.31 -11.54 6.21
N ASP A 6 -16.51 -10.95 6.27
CA ASP A 6 -16.97 -9.83 5.45
C ASP A 6 -15.90 -8.73 5.31
N LYS A 7 -15.20 -8.70 4.16
CA LYS A 7 -14.42 -7.54 3.74
C LYS A 7 -15.38 -6.50 3.15
N LYS A 8 -15.71 -5.48 3.94
CA LYS A 8 -16.34 -4.25 3.46
C LYS A 8 -15.48 -3.61 2.38
N GLU A 9 -15.93 -3.72 1.14
CA GLU A 9 -15.43 -3.05 -0.04
C GLU A 9 -15.83 -1.56 -0.02
N ASN A 10 -15.05 -0.76 0.71
CA ASN A 10 -15.12 0.70 0.67
C ASN A 10 -13.90 1.24 -0.09
N GLY A 11 -14.10 1.55 -1.38
CA GLY A 11 -13.52 2.73 -2.05
C GLY A 11 -12.00 2.88 -2.18
N ASN A 12 -11.17 1.93 -1.75
CA ASN A 12 -9.72 2.03 -1.89
C ASN A 12 -9.20 0.70 -2.41
N ARG A 13 -8.97 0.60 -3.73
CA ARG A 13 -8.18 -0.50 -4.32
C ARG A 13 -6.94 -0.62 -3.44
N SER A 14 -6.77 -1.78 -2.80
CA SER A 14 -5.66 -2.08 -1.91
C SER A 14 -4.33 -1.90 -2.64
N ILE A 15 -3.90 -0.65 -2.70
CA ILE A 15 -2.63 -0.15 -3.23
C ILE A 15 -1.44 -0.75 -2.44
N VAL A 16 -1.73 -1.31 -1.26
CA VAL A 16 -0.82 -2.05 -0.40
C VAL A 16 -0.28 -3.36 -1.03
N ASP A 17 -0.89 -3.86 -2.11
CA ASP A 17 -0.52 -5.11 -2.78
C ASP A 17 0.00 -4.86 -4.22
N GLN A 18 0.76 -3.77 -4.42
CA GLN A 18 1.36 -3.44 -5.71
C GLN A 18 2.68 -4.20 -5.92
N LYS A 19 2.78 -4.90 -7.06
CA LYS A 19 4.06 -5.45 -7.54
C LYS A 19 4.86 -4.36 -8.24
N CYS A 20 6.14 -4.31 -7.93
CA CYS A 20 7.14 -3.50 -8.61
C CYS A 20 7.07 -3.75 -10.13
N PRO A 21 6.81 -2.73 -10.98
CA PRO A 21 6.77 -2.94 -12.43
C PRO A 21 8.16 -3.24 -13.02
N THR A 22 9.23 -2.88 -12.32
CA THR A 22 10.62 -3.09 -12.77
C THR A 22 11.15 -4.49 -12.46
N CYS A 23 10.74 -5.06 -11.33
CA CYS A 23 11.30 -6.30 -10.78
C CYS A 23 10.27 -7.39 -10.49
N GLY A 24 8.98 -7.07 -10.48
CA GLY A 24 7.92 -8.00 -10.12
C GLY A 24 7.83 -8.34 -8.63
N CYS A 25 8.73 -7.84 -7.79
CA CYS A 25 8.72 -8.04 -6.34
C CYS A 25 7.60 -7.26 -5.65
N TRP A 26 7.17 -7.76 -4.50
CA TRP A 26 6.20 -7.10 -3.64
C TRP A 26 6.77 -5.81 -3.05
N MET A 27 6.09 -4.69 -3.26
CA MET A 27 6.48 -3.40 -2.67
C MET A 27 6.03 -3.33 -1.22
N LYS A 28 6.85 -2.71 -0.37
CA LYS A 28 6.49 -2.41 1.02
C LYS A 28 5.76 -1.08 1.05
N SER A 29 4.57 -1.03 1.64
CA SER A 29 3.83 0.22 1.87
C SER A 29 3.97 0.67 3.33
N ARG A 30 4.13 1.97 3.53
CA ARG A 30 4.18 2.62 4.84
C ARG A 30 3.20 3.79 4.83
N GLN A 31 2.18 3.70 5.67
CA GLN A 31 1.21 4.76 5.85
C GLN A 31 1.67 5.67 6.99
N VAL A 32 1.76 6.96 6.71
CA VAL A 32 2.07 8.00 7.67
C VAL A 32 0.89 8.94 7.70
N LYS A 33 0.19 8.97 8.83
CA LYS A 33 -0.87 9.94 9.07
C LYS A 33 -0.21 11.20 9.63
N SER A 34 -0.32 12.29 8.88
CA SER A 34 0.10 13.59 9.36
C SER A 34 -0.88 14.11 10.42
N GLU A 35 -0.41 14.99 11.30
CA GLU A 35 -1.26 15.64 12.33
C GLU A 35 -2.44 16.42 11.73
N ARG A 36 -2.33 16.81 10.45
CA ARG A 36 -3.39 17.48 9.67
C ARG A 36 -4.46 16.52 9.13
N GLY A 37 -4.38 15.23 9.44
CA GLY A 37 -5.31 14.20 8.97
C GLY A 37 -5.00 13.65 7.57
N ILE A 38 -3.98 14.19 6.90
CA ILE A 38 -3.51 13.74 5.58
C ILE A 38 -2.83 12.38 5.71
N CYS A 39 -3.24 11.40 4.89
CA CYS A 39 -2.66 10.06 4.90
C CYS A 39 -1.67 9.92 3.74
N THR A 40 -0.38 10.05 4.04
CA THR A 40 0.67 9.82 3.04
C THR A 40 1.08 8.36 3.06
N ILE A 41 0.96 7.68 1.92
CA ILE A 41 1.38 6.29 1.77
C ILE A 41 2.64 6.24 0.92
N THR A 42 3.75 5.82 1.52
CA THR A 42 5.03 5.60 0.82
C THR A 42 5.18 4.14 0.45
N TYR A 43 5.60 3.86 -0.77
CA TYR A 43 5.85 2.53 -1.28
C TYR A 43 7.30 2.42 -1.67
N SER A 44 7.97 1.41 -1.14
CA SER A 44 9.39 1.18 -1.37
C SER A 44 9.60 -0.24 -1.86
N CYS A 45 10.25 -0.38 -3.00
CA CYS A 45 10.73 -1.65 -3.50
C CYS A 45 12.10 -1.96 -2.88
N PRO A 46 12.26 -3.11 -2.18
CA PRO A 46 13.54 -3.49 -1.58
C PRO A 46 14.58 -3.96 -2.60
N ASP A 47 14.15 -4.35 -3.81
CA ASP A 47 15.03 -4.95 -4.83
C ASP A 47 15.56 -3.90 -5.82
N CYS A 48 14.66 -3.08 -6.38
CA CYS A 48 15.03 -1.97 -7.27
C CYS A 48 15.37 -0.67 -6.55
N GLY A 49 15.04 -0.53 -5.26
CA GLY A 49 15.13 0.76 -4.54
C GLY A 49 14.08 1.80 -4.96
N LEU A 50 13.15 1.44 -5.86
CA LEU A 50 12.08 2.33 -6.33
C LEU A 50 11.20 2.77 -5.15
N THR A 51 11.07 4.07 -4.95
CA THR A 51 10.26 4.65 -3.89
C THR A 51 9.29 5.67 -4.45
N TYR A 52 8.00 5.54 -4.13
CA TYR A 52 6.97 6.53 -4.50
C TYR A 52 6.06 6.84 -3.31
N SER A 53 5.51 8.05 -3.27
CA SER A 53 4.59 8.50 -2.22
C SER A 53 3.27 8.89 -2.85
N ALA A 54 2.17 8.37 -2.33
CA ALA A 54 0.82 8.78 -2.69
C ALA A 54 0.20 9.54 -1.51
N ASP A 55 -0.42 10.68 -1.81
CA ASP A 55 -1.24 11.43 -0.87
C ASP A 55 -2.69 10.97 -1.00
N GLY A 56 -3.39 10.77 0.13
CA GLY A 56 -4.77 10.29 0.19
C GLY A 56 -5.63 11.05 1.18
#